data_AF-A0A2V9BM68-F1
#
_entry.id   AF-A0A2V9BM68-F1
#
_cell.length_a   1.000
_cell.length_b   1.000
_cell.length_c   1.000
_cell.angle_alpha   90.00
_cell.angle_beta   90.00
_cell.angle_gamma   90.00
#
_symmetry.space_group_name_H-M   'P 1'
#
loop_
_entity.id
_entity.type
_entity.pdbx_description
1 polymer ?
#
loop_
_entity_poly.entity_id
_entity_poly.type
_entity_poly.pdbx_seq_one_letter_code
_entity_poly.pdbx_strand_id
1 'polypeptide(L)'
;MSPGIQSLSRSELVPTSIETQGEERRVPHSQLPQNPRADRLPLAQAALLHPSGSPEARLVSLTRSGGLGAEKFLLLGTRLKHLQEQHGLKKVVLTSSGKSEGKSLVAANLAISLARNTKQKVLLLEGDLRGPVLSRLFGHNKFNGLTELLRQKEPPGKFLYRMAGLPLW
;
A
#
# COMPACT_ATOMS: atom_id res chain seq x y z
N MET A 1 67.64 33.21 -19.78
CA MET A 1 66.61 34.02 -19.09
C MET A 1 65.26 33.51 -19.56
N SER A 2 64.63 32.66 -18.75
CA SER A 2 63.24 32.20 -18.91
C SER A 2 62.58 32.31 -17.53
N PRO A 3 61.37 32.90 -17.43
CA PRO A 3 60.75 33.23 -16.15
C PRO A 3 60.13 32.01 -15.46
N GLY A 4 59.97 32.17 -14.14
CA GLY A 4 59.77 31.10 -13.17
C GLY A 4 58.39 30.44 -13.16
N ILE A 5 58.39 29.22 -12.63
CA ILE A 5 57.20 28.45 -12.28
C ILE A 5 56.71 28.96 -10.91
N GLN A 6 55.50 29.51 -10.88
CA GLN A 6 54.72 29.65 -9.65
C GLN A 6 53.37 28.91 -9.81
N SER A 7 53.16 27.97 -8.89
CA SER A 7 51.90 27.49 -8.28
C SER A 7 50.59 28.05 -8.84
N LEU A 8 49.60 27.17 -9.10
CA LEU A 8 48.25 27.20 -8.53
C LEU A 8 47.45 25.92 -8.87
N SER A 9 46.59 25.50 -7.94
CA SER A 9 45.88 24.22 -7.84
C SER A 9 44.83 23.98 -8.92
N ARG A 10 44.75 22.74 -9.44
CA ARG A 10 43.74 22.29 -10.40
C ARG A 10 42.63 21.50 -9.70
N SER A 11 41.86 22.17 -8.86
CA SER A 11 40.60 21.68 -8.31
C SER A 11 39.47 22.59 -8.75
N GLU A 12 39.07 22.49 -10.01
CA GLU A 12 37.88 23.16 -10.52
C GLU A 12 37.47 22.54 -11.86
N LEU A 13 36.22 22.08 -11.92
CA LEU A 13 35.31 21.94 -13.07
C LEU A 13 34.39 20.71 -12.91
N VAL A 14 33.40 20.83 -12.02
CA VAL A 14 32.09 20.16 -12.19
C VAL A 14 31.03 21.25 -12.07
N PRO A 15 30.32 21.60 -13.16
CA PRO A 15 29.29 22.62 -13.09
C PRO A 15 27.97 22.05 -12.54
N THR A 16 27.56 22.67 -11.44
CA THR A 16 26.26 23.31 -11.20
C THR A 16 24.99 22.45 -11.09
N SER A 17 24.55 22.36 -9.85
CA SER A 17 23.19 22.26 -9.33
C SER A 17 22.05 22.62 -10.29
N ILE A 18 21.12 21.69 -10.48
CA ILE A 18 19.74 22.00 -10.85
C ILE A 18 18.99 22.26 -9.54
N GLU A 19 18.67 23.53 -9.29
CA GLU A 19 17.74 23.93 -8.23
C GLU A 19 16.32 23.53 -8.62
N THR A 20 15.80 22.47 -8.02
CA THR A 20 14.36 22.20 -8.03
C THR A 20 13.74 22.95 -6.85
N GLN A 21 13.31 24.19 -7.08
CA GLN A 21 12.40 24.88 -6.17
C GLN A 21 11.02 24.21 -6.24
N GLY A 22 10.84 23.21 -5.39
CA GLY A 22 9.56 22.74 -4.93
C GLY A 22 9.73 22.46 -3.46
N GLU A 23 9.32 23.39 -2.60
CA GLU A 23 9.25 23.13 -1.16
C GLU A 23 8.35 21.91 -0.93
N GLU A 24 8.97 20.74 -0.76
CA GLU A 24 8.35 19.61 -0.09
C GLU A 24 8.02 20.10 1.32
N ARG A 25 6.81 20.62 1.53
CA ARG A 25 6.25 20.80 2.87
C ARG A 25 6.09 19.42 3.48
N ARG A 26 7.18 18.85 3.98
CA ARG A 26 7.17 17.68 4.85
C ARG A 26 6.48 18.12 6.13
N VAL A 27 5.22 17.74 6.27
CA VAL A 27 4.50 17.85 7.54
C VAL A 27 5.29 17.00 8.55
N PRO A 28 5.88 17.59 9.60
CA PRO A 28 6.56 16.84 10.63
C PRO A 28 5.62 15.78 11.21
N HIS A 29 6.13 14.58 11.51
CA HIS A 29 5.30 13.51 12.08
C HIS A 29 4.61 13.93 13.39
N SER A 30 5.12 14.95 14.09
CA SER A 30 4.50 15.58 15.26
C SER A 30 3.26 16.44 14.93
N GLN A 31 3.13 16.91 13.70
CA GLN A 31 2.01 17.70 13.17
C GLN A 31 0.97 16.85 12.43
N LEU A 32 1.26 15.56 12.17
CA LEU A 32 0.20 14.63 11.81
C LEU A 32 -0.79 14.58 13.00
N PRO A 33 -2.10 14.59 12.75
CA PRO A 33 -3.08 14.55 13.82
C PRO A 33 -2.73 13.40 14.77
N GLN A 34 -2.38 13.76 16.02
CA GLN A 34 -2.11 12.78 17.06
C GLN A 34 -3.41 12.03 17.30
N ASN A 35 -3.45 10.80 16.78
CA ASN A 35 -4.58 9.87 16.75
C ASN A 35 -5.82 10.41 17.47
N PRO A 36 -6.63 11.25 16.80
CA PRO A 36 -7.86 11.74 17.39
C PRO A 36 -8.68 10.49 17.62
N ARG A 37 -8.82 10.13 18.89
CA ARG A 37 -9.42 8.89 19.37
C ARG A 37 -10.43 8.34 18.37
N ALA A 38 -10.05 7.24 17.72
CA ALA A 38 -10.90 6.08 17.54
C ALA A 38 -12.39 6.36 17.35
N ASP A 39 -12.76 7.22 16.40
CA ASP A 39 -13.95 6.94 15.60
C ASP A 39 -13.59 5.63 14.91
N ARG A 40 -13.91 4.53 15.58
CA ARG A 40 -13.76 3.19 15.03
C ARG A 40 -14.36 3.30 13.66
N LEU A 41 -13.53 3.13 12.62
CA LEU A 41 -14.01 3.02 11.25
C LEU A 41 -15.28 2.18 11.33
N PRO A 42 -16.44 2.66 10.85
CA PRO A 42 -17.69 1.97 11.11
C PRO A 42 -17.75 0.72 10.24
N LEU A 43 -16.96 -0.30 10.61
CA LEU A 43 -16.74 -1.54 9.88
C LEU A 43 -18.04 -2.33 9.72
N ALA A 44 -19.02 -2.07 10.61
CA ALA A 44 -20.37 -2.61 10.53
C ALA A 44 -21.21 -2.02 9.39
N GLN A 45 -20.88 -0.81 8.93
CA GLN A 45 -21.54 -0.16 7.78
C GLN A 45 -20.92 -0.57 6.44
N ALA A 46 -19.78 -1.28 6.47
CA ALA A 46 -19.07 -1.68 5.26
C ALA A 46 -19.94 -2.63 4.42
N ALA A 47 -20.08 -2.33 3.13
CA ALA A 47 -20.85 -3.16 2.21
C ALA A 47 -20.17 -4.53 2.02
N LEU A 48 -20.95 -5.61 1.97
CA LEU A 48 -20.40 -6.95 1.78
C LEU A 48 -19.98 -7.15 0.31
N LEU A 49 -18.72 -7.55 0.09
CA LEU A 49 -18.19 -7.94 -1.21
C LEU A 49 -18.09 -9.45 -1.32
N HIS A 50 -18.62 -9.97 -2.41
CA HIS A 50 -18.41 -11.34 -2.84
C HIS A 50 -17.35 -11.31 -3.95
N PRO A 51 -16.09 -11.68 -3.65
CA PRO A 51 -15.06 -11.66 -4.67
C PRO A 51 -15.42 -12.68 -5.75
N SER A 52 -15.34 -12.29 -7.02
CA SER A 52 -15.45 -13.27 -8.08
C SER A 52 -14.16 -14.10 -8.11
N GLY A 53 -14.28 -15.41 -7.88
CA GLY A 53 -13.14 -16.34 -7.86
C GLY A 53 -12.58 -16.64 -9.24
N SER A 54 -12.66 -15.70 -10.18
CA SER A 54 -12.19 -15.87 -11.55
C SER A 54 -10.68 -16.21 -11.53
N PRO A 55 -10.26 -17.35 -12.12
CA PRO A 55 -8.86 -17.74 -12.19
C PRO A 55 -7.95 -16.67 -12.81
N GLU A 56 -8.50 -15.86 -13.72
CA GLU A 56 -7.82 -14.80 -14.45
C GLU A 56 -7.31 -13.68 -13.52
N ALA A 57 -7.97 -13.44 -12.38
CA ALA A 57 -7.57 -12.45 -11.39
C ALA A 57 -6.31 -12.85 -10.61
N ARG A 58 -5.86 -14.12 -10.71
CA ARG A 58 -4.67 -14.67 -10.02
C ARG A 58 -4.64 -14.44 -8.51
N LEU A 59 -5.79 -14.34 -7.87
CA LEU A 59 -5.93 -14.31 -6.42
C LEU A 59 -5.74 -15.72 -5.83
N VAL A 60 -4.52 -16.26 -5.94
CA VAL A 60 -4.16 -17.62 -5.52
C VAL A 60 -4.45 -17.89 -4.05
N SER A 61 -4.33 -16.88 -3.17
CA SER A 61 -4.67 -17.00 -1.75
C SER A 61 -6.18 -17.13 -1.52
N LEU A 62 -7.01 -16.71 -2.48
CA LEU A 62 -8.46 -16.86 -2.48
C LEU A 62 -8.88 -18.20 -3.09
N THR A 63 -8.41 -18.51 -4.30
CA THR A 63 -8.91 -19.62 -5.15
C THR A 63 -8.16 -20.95 -4.98
N ARG A 64 -6.90 -20.92 -4.54
CA ARG A 64 -6.03 -22.11 -4.41
C ARG A 64 -5.21 -22.04 -3.13
N SER A 65 -5.87 -21.97 -1.98
CA SER A 65 -5.24 -21.66 -0.67
C SER A 65 -4.16 -22.64 -0.19
N GLY A 66 -3.99 -23.81 -0.81
CA GLY A 66 -2.90 -24.76 -0.55
C GLY A 66 -1.93 -24.95 -1.73
N GLY A 67 -2.02 -24.11 -2.78
CA GLY A 67 -1.09 -24.15 -3.91
C GLY A 67 0.23 -23.45 -3.59
N LEU A 68 1.29 -23.78 -4.33
CA LEU A 68 2.64 -23.21 -4.12
C LEU A 68 2.67 -21.68 -4.02
N GLY A 69 1.88 -20.99 -4.86
CA GLY A 69 1.76 -19.53 -4.80
C GLY A 69 1.13 -19.03 -3.50
N ALA A 70 0.06 -19.66 -3.04
CA ALA A 70 -0.60 -19.30 -1.78
C ALA A 70 0.32 -19.54 -0.57
N GLU A 71 1.11 -20.62 -0.59
CA GLU A 71 2.12 -20.90 0.44
C GLU A 71 3.19 -19.81 0.55
N LYS A 72 3.60 -19.18 -0.58
CA LYS A 72 4.52 -18.04 -0.53
C LYS A 72 3.90 -16.83 0.18
N PHE A 73 2.62 -16.56 -0.05
CA PHE A 73 1.90 -15.50 0.67
C PHE A 73 1.68 -15.82 2.15
N LEU A 74 1.44 -17.10 2.48
CA LEU A 74 1.35 -17.55 3.87
C LEU A 74 2.67 -17.33 4.61
N LEU A 75 3.80 -17.71 4.00
CA LEU A 75 5.13 -17.47 4.57
C LEU A 75 5.39 -15.97 4.78
N LEU A 76 5.08 -15.13 3.78
CA LEU A 76 5.23 -13.68 3.90
C LEU A 76 4.33 -13.11 5.01
N GLY A 77 3.07 -13.52 5.07
CA GLY A 77 2.12 -13.09 6.09
C GLY A 77 2.54 -13.49 7.50
N THR A 78 3.11 -14.69 7.65
CA THR A 78 3.66 -15.19 8.93
C THR A 78 4.83 -14.34 9.39
N ARG A 79 5.75 -13.99 8.49
CA ARG A 79 6.88 -13.09 8.80
C ARG A 79 6.41 -11.70 9.21
N LEU A 80 5.43 -11.14 8.52
CA LEU A 80 4.86 -9.84 8.90
C LEU A 80 4.14 -9.88 10.24
N LYS A 81 3.42 -10.97 10.55
CA LYS A 81 2.80 -11.18 11.86
C LYS A 81 3.85 -11.22 12.96
N HIS A 82 4.95 -11.94 12.73
CA HIS A 82 6.05 -11.98 13.69
C HIS A 82 6.65 -10.58 13.92
N LEU A 83 6.88 -9.80 12.86
CA LEU A 83 7.34 -8.41 12.99
C LEU A 83 6.32 -7.51 13.71
N GLN A 84 5.02 -7.77 13.54
CA GLN A 84 3.98 -7.09 14.31
C GLN A 84 4.08 -7.39 15.80
N GLU A 85 4.26 -8.67 16.16
CA GLU A 85 4.38 -9.10 17.56
C GLU A 85 5.65 -8.53 18.22
N GLN A 86 6.77 -8.49 17.49
CA GLN A 86 8.06 -8.01 18.00
C GLN A 86 8.20 -6.49 18.04
N HIS A 87 7.68 -5.79 17.03
CA HIS A 87 7.96 -4.37 16.81
C HIS A 87 6.70 -3.50 16.68
N GLY A 88 5.51 -4.05 16.91
CA GLY A 88 4.25 -3.30 16.82
C GLY A 88 3.90 -2.83 15.40
N LEU A 89 4.37 -3.54 14.37
CA LEU A 89 4.05 -3.25 12.97
C LEU A 89 2.54 -3.29 12.71
N LYS A 90 1.96 -2.15 12.32
CA LYS A 90 0.51 -2.01 12.04
C LYS A 90 0.18 -1.62 10.60
N LYS A 91 1.16 -1.09 9.86
CA LYS A 91 0.97 -0.52 8.52
C LYS A 91 2.13 -0.95 7.64
N VAL A 92 1.81 -1.44 6.44
CA VAL A 92 2.78 -1.85 5.43
C VAL A 92 2.40 -1.20 4.12
N VAL A 93 3.35 -0.51 3.49
CA VAL A 93 3.18 0.07 2.16
C VAL A 93 3.86 -0.87 1.16
N LEU A 94 3.12 -1.30 0.14
CA LEU A 94 3.68 -2.05 -0.98
C LEU A 94 3.84 -1.11 -2.16
N THR A 95 5.08 -0.98 -2.64
CA THR A 95 5.44 -0.18 -3.81
C THR A 95 6.35 -0.98 -4.72
N SER A 96 6.59 -0.48 -5.93
CA SER A 96 7.40 -1.14 -6.94
C SER A 96 8.10 -0.08 -7.81
N SER A 97 9.19 -0.44 -8.50
CA SER A 97 9.99 0.47 -9.33
C SER A 97 9.24 0.97 -10.57
N GLY A 98 8.29 0.19 -11.07
CA GLY A 98 7.57 0.44 -12.31
C GLY A 98 6.07 0.14 -12.25
N LYS A 99 5.36 0.54 -13.30
CA LYS A 99 3.98 0.12 -13.53
C LYS A 99 3.94 -1.38 -13.90
N SER A 100 2.83 -2.05 -13.60
CA SER A 100 2.57 -3.44 -13.99
C SER A 100 3.48 -4.52 -13.40
N GLU A 101 4.29 -4.23 -12.38
CA GLU A 101 5.11 -5.22 -11.65
C GLU A 101 4.31 -6.07 -10.65
N GLY A 102 2.99 -5.96 -10.64
CA GLY A 102 2.12 -6.81 -9.82
C GLY A 102 1.95 -6.39 -8.36
N LYS A 103 2.39 -5.19 -7.93
CA LYS A 103 2.23 -4.69 -6.55
C LYS A 103 0.80 -4.83 -5.99
N SER A 104 -0.23 -4.50 -6.77
CA SER A 104 -1.63 -4.60 -6.34
C SER A 104 -2.07 -6.06 -6.20
N LEU A 105 -1.58 -6.95 -7.07
CA LEU A 105 -1.84 -8.39 -6.99
C LEU A 105 -1.18 -9.01 -5.74
N VAL A 106 0.06 -8.61 -5.45
CA VAL A 106 0.80 -9.01 -4.25
C VAL A 106 0.07 -8.50 -3.00
N ALA A 107 -0.35 -7.23 -2.99
CA ALA A 107 -1.08 -6.63 -1.88
C ALA A 107 -2.41 -7.37 -1.60
N ALA A 108 -3.18 -7.68 -2.64
CA ALA A 108 -4.45 -8.40 -2.50
C ALA A 108 -4.26 -9.81 -1.94
N ASN A 109 -3.34 -10.60 -2.51
CA ASN A 109 -3.09 -11.96 -2.04
C ASN A 109 -2.52 -11.99 -0.61
N LEU A 110 -1.61 -11.07 -0.29
CA LEU A 110 -1.08 -10.93 1.06
C LEU A 110 -2.17 -10.58 2.07
N ALA A 111 -3.05 -9.63 1.73
CA ALA A 111 -4.16 -9.24 2.60
C ALA A 111 -5.13 -10.40 2.84
N ILE A 112 -5.47 -11.16 1.79
CA ILE A 112 -6.28 -12.39 1.90
C ILE A 112 -5.59 -13.41 2.81
N SER A 113 -4.28 -13.64 2.63
CA SER A 113 -3.54 -14.61 3.44
C SER A 113 -3.45 -14.21 4.91
N LEU A 114 -3.19 -12.93 5.20
CA LEU A 114 -3.20 -12.40 6.56
C LEU A 114 -4.59 -12.58 7.21
N ALA A 115 -5.66 -12.25 6.51
CA ALA A 115 -7.03 -12.36 7.02
C ALA A 115 -7.44 -13.83 7.23
N ARG A 116 -7.17 -14.70 6.26
CA ARG A 116 -7.60 -16.10 6.24
C ARG A 116 -6.74 -16.99 7.13
N ASN A 117 -5.43 -16.97 6.93
CA ASN A 117 -4.51 -17.93 7.55
C ASN A 117 -4.00 -17.46 8.91
N THR A 118 -3.75 -16.15 9.05
CA THR A 118 -3.22 -15.60 10.31
C THR A 118 -4.31 -15.06 11.25
N LYS A 119 -5.58 -15.09 10.80
CA LYS A 119 -6.78 -14.64 11.53
C LYS A 119 -6.71 -13.17 11.97
N GLN A 120 -5.99 -12.33 11.22
CA GLN A 120 -5.90 -10.90 11.50
C GLN A 120 -7.09 -10.14 10.92
N LYS A 121 -7.48 -9.03 11.57
CA LYS A 121 -8.34 -8.03 10.94
C LYS A 121 -7.47 -7.18 10.02
N VAL A 122 -7.72 -7.22 8.73
CA VAL A 122 -6.87 -6.59 7.71
C VAL A 122 -7.68 -5.53 6.97
N LEU A 123 -7.07 -4.36 6.76
CA LEU A 123 -7.57 -3.33 5.85
C LEU A 123 -6.61 -3.24 4.65
N LEU A 124 -7.11 -3.52 3.45
CA LEU A 124 -6.41 -3.31 2.19
C LEU A 124 -6.84 -1.98 1.58
N LEU A 125 -5.90 -1.04 1.49
CA LEU A 125 -6.16 0.30 0.98
C LEU A 125 -5.45 0.50 -0.36
N GLU A 126 -6.20 0.90 -1.41
CA GLU A 126 -5.62 1.29 -2.69
C GLU A 126 -5.12 2.74 -2.64
N GLY A 127 -3.80 2.91 -2.61
CA GLY A 127 -3.15 4.22 -2.63
C GLY A 127 -2.84 4.74 -4.04
N ASP A 128 -2.94 3.91 -5.08
CA ASP A 128 -2.75 4.34 -6.47
C ASP A 128 -4.05 4.92 -7.05
N LEU A 129 -4.24 6.22 -6.87
CA LEU A 129 -5.43 6.93 -7.35
C LEU A 129 -5.42 7.19 -8.86
N ARG A 130 -4.28 7.03 -9.53
CA ARG A 130 -4.14 7.32 -10.97
C ARG A 130 -4.57 6.13 -11.82
N GLY A 131 -4.32 4.92 -11.35
CA GLY A 131 -4.71 3.69 -12.04
C GLY A 131 -5.18 2.62 -11.07
N PRO A 132 -6.29 2.83 -10.33
CA PRO A 132 -6.80 1.85 -9.39
C PRO A 132 -7.22 0.55 -10.12
N VAL A 133 -6.90 -0.59 -9.52
CA VAL A 133 -7.13 -1.92 -10.09
C VAL A 133 -7.78 -2.90 -9.10
N LEU A 134 -7.85 -2.59 -7.79
CA LEU A 134 -8.34 -3.56 -6.80
C LEU A 134 -9.79 -3.98 -7.06
N SER A 135 -10.68 -3.06 -7.45
CA SER A 135 -12.07 -3.41 -7.74
C SER A 135 -12.16 -4.50 -8.82
N ARG A 136 -11.41 -4.33 -9.91
CA ARG A 136 -11.35 -5.30 -11.00
C ARG A 136 -10.71 -6.62 -10.58
N LEU A 137 -9.66 -6.58 -9.75
CA LEU A 137 -9.05 -7.78 -9.19
C LEU A 137 -10.04 -8.61 -8.35
N PHE A 138 -10.97 -7.96 -7.66
CA PHE A 138 -12.03 -8.66 -6.91
C PHE A 138 -13.29 -8.95 -7.74
N GLY A 139 -13.30 -8.67 -9.04
CA GLY A 139 -14.42 -8.97 -9.92
C GLY A 139 -15.50 -7.91 -10.02
N HIS A 140 -15.19 -6.68 -9.62
CA HIS A 140 -16.14 -5.56 -9.62
C HIS A 140 -15.69 -4.45 -10.57
N ASN A 141 -16.67 -3.79 -11.21
CA ASN A 141 -16.38 -2.73 -12.18
C ASN A 141 -15.71 -1.52 -11.53
N LYS A 142 -16.29 -0.98 -10.44
CA LYS A 142 -15.74 0.16 -9.71
C LYS A 142 -16.20 0.14 -8.25
N PHE A 143 -15.32 0.58 -7.35
CA PHE A 143 -15.66 0.95 -5.98
C PHE A 143 -15.69 2.46 -5.84
N ASN A 144 -16.59 2.98 -5.01
CA ASN A 144 -16.43 4.33 -4.48
C ASN A 144 -15.44 4.22 -3.32
N GLY A 145 -14.26 4.80 -3.48
CA GLY A 145 -13.12 4.55 -2.61
C GLY A 145 -12.55 5.83 -2.03
N LEU A 146 -11.22 5.85 -1.89
CA LEU A 146 -10.50 6.97 -1.28
C LEU A 146 -10.73 8.30 -2.03
N THR A 147 -10.81 8.26 -3.36
CA THR A 147 -11.08 9.48 -4.16
C THR A 147 -12.45 10.08 -3.83
N GLU A 148 -13.50 9.26 -3.78
CA GLU A 148 -14.84 9.72 -3.43
C GLU A 148 -14.94 10.14 -1.96
N LEU A 149 -14.31 9.40 -1.04
CA LEU A 149 -14.23 9.75 0.38
C LEU A 149 -13.59 11.12 0.61
N LEU A 150 -12.51 11.45 -0.12
CA LEU A 150 -11.84 12.74 0.01
C LEU A 150 -12.64 13.90 -0.59
N ARG A 151 -13.57 13.62 -1.51
CA ARG A 151 -14.39 14.64 -2.19
C ARG A 151 -15.74 14.88 -1.52
N GLN A 152 -16.29 13.88 -0.85
CA GLN A 152 -17.64 13.91 -0.28
C GLN A 152 -17.59 14.12 1.23
N LYS A 153 -18.54 14.87 1.78
CA LYS A 153 -18.74 14.98 3.23
C LYS A 153 -19.61 13.84 3.76
N GLU A 154 -19.20 12.61 3.46
CA GLU A 154 -19.91 11.38 3.82
C GLU A 154 -19.05 10.53 4.76
N PRO A 155 -19.65 9.72 5.66
CA PRO A 155 -18.89 8.95 6.62
C PRO A 155 -18.04 7.86 5.93
N PRO A 156 -16.84 7.53 6.44
CA PRO A 156 -15.94 6.55 5.83
C PRO A 156 -16.56 5.18 5.58
N GLY A 157 -17.55 4.78 6.39
CA GLY A 157 -18.28 3.51 6.26
C GLY A 157 -18.87 3.25 4.89
N LYS A 158 -19.34 4.29 4.20
CA LYS A 158 -19.95 4.20 2.86
C LYS A 158 -18.94 3.81 1.76
N PHE A 159 -17.65 4.00 2.02
CA PHE A 159 -16.55 3.70 1.10
C PHE A 159 -15.73 2.49 1.55
N LEU A 160 -16.15 1.85 2.64
CA LEU A 160 -15.57 0.61 3.14
C LEU A 160 -16.37 -0.56 2.62
N TYR A 161 -15.63 -1.61 2.33
CA TYR A 161 -16.17 -2.87 1.87
C TYR A 161 -15.63 -3.98 2.76
N ARG A 162 -16.40 -5.04 2.96
CA ARG A 162 -15.98 -6.20 3.74
C ARG A 162 -16.07 -7.44 2.88
N MET A 163 -14.99 -8.21 2.80
CA MET A 163 -15.00 -9.47 2.07
C MET A 163 -15.84 -10.53 2.79
N ALA A 164 -16.78 -11.14 2.08
CA ALA A 164 -17.62 -12.22 2.61
C ALA A 164 -16.76 -13.39 3.12
N GLY A 165 -17.07 -13.85 4.33
CA GLY A 165 -16.37 -14.99 4.96
C GLY A 165 -14.96 -14.70 5.47
N LEU A 166 -14.45 -13.47 5.35
CA LEU A 166 -13.10 -13.12 5.80
C LEU A 166 -13.09 -11.84 6.66
N PRO A 167 -12.17 -11.72 7.64
CA PRO A 167 -11.92 -10.48 8.37
C PRO A 167 -11.04 -9.52 7.55
N LEU A 168 -11.40 -9.31 6.29
CA LEU A 168 -10.72 -8.44 5.33
C LEU A 168 -11.67 -7.32 4.91
N TRP A 169 -11.19 -6.09 5.03
CA TRP A 169 -11.82 -4.88 4.55
C TRP A 169 -11.00 -4.27 3.42
#